data_AF-A0A958DDJ8-F1
#
_entry.id   AF-A0A958DDJ8-F1
#
_cell.length_a   1.000
_cell.length_b   1.000
_cell.length_c   1.000
_cell.angle_alpha   90.00
_cell.angle_beta   90.00
_cell.angle_gamma   90.00
#
_symmetry.space_group_name_H-M   'P 1'
#
loop_
_entity.id
_entity.type
_entity.pdbx_description
1 polymer ?
#
loop_
_entity_poly.entity_id
_entity_poly.type
_entity_poly.pdbx_seq_one_letter_code
_entity_poly.pdbx_strand_id
1 'polypeptide(L)'
;MTDTVWSLPHHDGSELYVPDPTPKLGGKVTVFLRVPRTSDVSNAWVRVLCDGEPELTQAVIDRQDVRDTWFRAELRVVNPVVSYRWLLNGGPYDYQWLNGTGLHSHDVADAADFRITTFAKPPHWATGTMYQIFPDRFAKSVDRP
;
A
#
# COMPACT_ATOMS: atom_id res chain seq x y z
N MET A 1 -11.58 3.51 23.02
CA MET A 1 -11.47 2.09 22.65
C MET A 1 -10.45 2.04 21.53
N THR A 2 -9.41 1.22 21.64
CA THR A 2 -8.44 1.06 20.53
C THR A 2 -9.15 0.30 19.42
N ASP A 3 -9.46 0.99 18.33
CA ASP A 3 -9.93 0.33 17.12
C ASP A 3 -8.88 -0.71 16.71
N THR A 4 -9.34 -1.94 16.50
CA THR A 4 -8.45 -3.00 16.05
C THR A 4 -8.19 -2.79 14.56
N VAL A 5 -6.96 -3.00 14.09
CA VAL A 5 -6.58 -2.70 12.69
C VAL A 5 -7.54 -3.32 11.65
N TRP A 6 -8.12 -4.48 11.97
CA TRP A 6 -9.09 -5.18 11.11
C TRP A 6 -10.44 -4.45 10.97
N SER A 7 -10.81 -3.56 11.89
CA SER A 7 -12.05 -2.78 11.85
C SER A 7 -11.93 -1.46 11.08
N LEU A 8 -10.77 -1.17 10.49
CA LEU A 8 -10.54 0.03 9.69
C LEU A 8 -10.36 -0.30 8.20
N PRO A 9 -10.66 0.64 7.29
CA PRO A 9 -10.20 0.57 5.90
C PRO A 9 -8.70 0.28 5.80
N HIS A 10 -8.31 -0.61 4.89
CA HIS A 10 -6.94 -1.09 4.78
C HIS A 10 -6.47 -1.29 3.35
N HIS A 11 -5.21 -0.91 3.11
CA HIS A 11 -4.45 -1.13 1.90
C HIS A 11 -2.97 -1.26 2.27
N ASP A 12 -2.23 -2.14 1.59
CA ASP A 12 -0.77 -2.23 1.68
C ASP A 12 -0.17 -2.69 0.33
N GLY A 13 1.14 -2.91 0.28
CA GLY A 13 1.86 -3.34 -0.93
C GLY A 13 1.86 -4.85 -1.20
N SER A 14 1.13 -5.66 -0.44
CA SER A 14 1.08 -7.11 -0.65
C SER A 14 0.27 -7.47 -1.90
N GLU A 15 0.46 -8.69 -2.40
CA GLU A 15 -0.22 -9.20 -3.60
C GLU A 15 -1.75 -9.22 -3.49
N LEU A 16 -2.29 -9.19 -2.26
CA LEU A 16 -3.73 -9.08 -2.01
C LEU A 16 -4.30 -7.72 -2.43
N TYR A 17 -3.50 -6.66 -2.32
CA TYR A 17 -3.90 -5.28 -2.61
C TYR A 17 -3.25 -4.72 -3.87
N VAL A 18 -2.10 -5.27 -4.28
CA VAL A 18 -1.38 -4.93 -5.51
C VAL A 18 -0.92 -6.23 -6.20
N PRO A 19 -1.79 -6.91 -6.97
CA PRO A 19 -1.48 -8.22 -7.54
C PRO A 19 -0.32 -8.23 -8.54
N ASP A 20 -0.07 -7.11 -9.21
CA ASP A 20 1.12 -6.89 -10.04
C ASP A 20 1.97 -5.75 -9.44
N PRO A 21 2.84 -6.05 -8.45
CA PRO A 21 3.61 -5.03 -7.73
C PRO A 21 4.80 -4.48 -8.53
N THR A 22 5.01 -4.95 -9.76
CA THR A 22 6.09 -4.47 -10.65
C THR A 22 5.55 -4.16 -12.04
N PRO A 23 4.71 -3.12 -12.16
CA PRO A 23 4.13 -2.77 -13.43
C PRO A 23 5.19 -2.19 -14.38
N LYS A 24 4.85 -2.16 -15.66
CA LYS A 24 5.68 -1.53 -16.70
C LYS A 24 5.39 -0.04 -16.80
N LEU A 25 6.43 0.76 -17.02
CA LEU A 25 6.29 2.17 -17.37
C LEU A 25 5.43 2.33 -18.63
N GLY A 26 4.50 3.28 -18.63
CA GLY A 26 3.47 3.47 -19.65
C GLY A 26 2.30 2.48 -19.58
N GLY A 27 2.37 1.50 -18.69
CA GLY A 27 1.29 0.55 -18.43
C GLY A 27 0.28 1.05 -17.41
N LYS A 28 -0.41 0.10 -16.79
CA LYS A 28 -1.37 0.35 -15.72
C LYS A 28 -1.13 -0.61 -14.56
N VAL A 29 -1.52 -0.22 -13.36
CA VAL A 29 -1.48 -1.08 -12.18
C VAL A 29 -2.84 -1.06 -11.49
N THR A 30 -3.29 -2.24 -11.07
CA THR A 30 -4.54 -2.38 -10.30
C THR A 30 -4.22 -2.37 -8.82
N VAL A 31 -4.94 -1.54 -8.07
CA VAL A 31 -4.85 -1.47 -6.60
C VAL A 31 -6.22 -1.74 -5.99
N PHE A 32 -6.24 -2.43 -4.85
CA PHE A 32 -7.46 -2.75 -4.11
C PHE A 32 -7.46 -2.10 -2.74
N LEU A 33 -8.64 -1.77 -2.22
CA LEU A 33 -8.85 -1.26 -0.88
C LEU A 33 -9.90 -2.13 -0.20
N ARG A 34 -9.61 -2.64 1.00
CA ARG A 34 -10.60 -3.31 1.85
C ARG A 34 -11.27 -2.29 2.77
N VAL A 35 -12.59 -2.29 2.82
CA VAL A 35 -13.39 -1.44 3.70
C VAL A 35 -14.35 -2.32 4.50
N PRO A 36 -14.24 -2.38 5.84
CA PRO A 36 -15.19 -3.10 6.67
C PRO A 36 -16.62 -2.60 6.45
N ARG A 37 -17.61 -3.49 6.42
CA ARG A 37 -19.04 -3.12 6.30
C ARG A 37 -19.59 -2.36 7.51
N THR A 38 -18.87 -2.39 8.62
CA THR A 38 -19.16 -1.56 9.80
C THR A 38 -18.64 -0.12 9.65
N SER A 39 -17.80 0.15 8.65
CA SER A 39 -17.44 1.51 8.26
C SER A 39 -18.58 2.16 7.50
N ASP A 40 -18.62 3.47 7.60
CA ASP A 40 -19.49 4.39 6.89
C ASP A 40 -18.99 4.79 5.49
N VAL A 41 -17.78 4.39 5.11
CA VAL A 41 -17.18 4.66 3.80
C VAL A 41 -18.05 4.02 2.70
N SER A 42 -18.54 4.88 1.81
CA SER A 42 -19.44 4.51 0.72
C SER A 42 -18.75 4.57 -0.65
N ASN A 43 -17.74 5.44 -0.78
CA ASN A 43 -17.00 5.64 -2.02
C ASN A 43 -15.51 5.85 -1.72
N ALA A 44 -14.67 5.52 -2.70
CA ALA A 44 -13.24 5.73 -2.63
C ALA A 44 -12.68 6.23 -3.96
N TRP A 45 -11.63 7.05 -3.87
CA TRP A 45 -10.81 7.50 -4.99
C TRP A 45 -9.35 7.26 -4.65
N VAL A 46 -8.51 7.19 -5.67
CA VAL A 46 -7.06 7.22 -5.52
C VAL A 46 -6.56 8.54 -6.05
N ARG A 47 -5.89 9.33 -5.19
CA ARG A 47 -5.08 10.46 -5.62
C ARG A 47 -3.70 9.92 -5.97
N VAL A 48 -3.34 9.97 -7.25
CA VAL A 48 -2.05 9.51 -7.78
C VAL A 48 -1.30 10.71 -8.37
N LEU A 49 0.00 10.77 -8.17
CA LEU A 49 0.85 11.77 -8.84
C LEU A 49 1.24 11.28 -10.23
N CYS A 50 0.90 12.09 -11.23
CA CYS A 50 1.19 11.88 -12.65
C CYS A 50 2.06 13.04 -13.15
N ASP A 51 3.37 12.80 -13.36
CA ASP A 51 4.34 13.82 -13.76
C ASP A 51 4.35 15.06 -12.85
N GLY A 52 4.19 14.82 -11.54
CA GLY A 52 4.18 15.87 -10.51
C GLY A 52 2.81 16.47 -10.24
N GLU A 53 1.82 16.20 -11.09
CA GLU A 53 0.45 16.70 -10.94
C GLU A 53 -0.48 15.64 -10.36
N PRO A 54 -1.33 15.98 -9.37
CA PRO A 54 -2.26 15.02 -8.78
C PRO A 54 -3.47 14.77 -9.68
N GLU A 55 -3.79 13.50 -9.89
CA GLU A 55 -5.01 13.04 -10.54
C GLU A 55 -5.84 12.19 -9.58
N LEU A 56 -7.17 12.31 -9.66
CA LEU A 56 -8.11 11.47 -8.91
C LEU A 56 -8.68 10.39 -9.82
N THR A 57 -8.44 9.13 -9.48
CA THR A 57 -9.05 7.97 -10.13
C THR A 57 -10.14 7.42 -9.22
N GLN A 58 -11.40 7.42 -9.68
CA GLN A 58 -12.49 6.83 -8.91
C GLN A 58 -12.33 5.31 -8.83
N ALA A 59 -12.50 4.75 -7.64
CA ALA A 59 -12.53 3.32 -7.43
C ALA A 59 -13.95 2.78 -7.61
N VAL A 60 -14.03 1.52 -8.04
CA VAL A 60 -15.28 0.78 -8.20
C VAL A 60 -15.33 -0.37 -7.20
N ILE A 61 -16.54 -0.80 -6.82
CA ILE A 61 -16.67 -2.02 -6.02
C ILE A 61 -16.27 -3.22 -6.88
N ASP A 62 -15.32 -4.01 -6.39
CA ASP A 62 -14.84 -5.24 -7.02
C ASP A 62 -15.60 -6.46 -6.50
N ARG A 63 -15.68 -6.57 -5.17
CA ARG A 63 -16.37 -7.68 -4.50
C ARG A 63 -16.84 -7.26 -3.11
N GLN A 64 -17.79 -8.01 -2.58
CA GLN A 64 -18.31 -7.83 -1.23
C GLN A 64 -18.53 -9.19 -0.58
N ASP A 65 -18.25 -9.27 0.71
CA ASP A 65 -18.62 -10.41 1.53
C ASP A 65 -19.40 -9.93 2.77
N VAL A 66 -19.57 -10.83 3.75
CA VAL A 66 -20.28 -10.57 5.01
C VAL A 66 -19.59 -9.49 5.86
N ARG A 67 -18.28 -9.34 5.74
CA ARG A 67 -17.44 -8.47 6.57
C ARG A 67 -16.96 -7.24 5.84
N ASP A 68 -16.61 -7.36 4.56
CA ASP A 68 -15.85 -6.34 3.84
C ASP A 68 -16.46 -6.00 2.48
N THR A 69 -16.32 -4.73 2.08
CA THR A 69 -16.43 -4.26 0.70
C THR A 69 -15.02 -4.01 0.17
N TRP A 70 -14.73 -4.55 -1.00
CA TRP A 70 -13.45 -4.36 -1.66
C TRP A 70 -13.63 -3.42 -2.85
N PHE A 71 -12.90 -2.30 -2.83
CA PHE A 71 -12.82 -1.36 -3.94
C PHE A 71 -11.58 -1.67 -4.79
N ARG A 72 -11.66 -1.34 -6.07
CA ARG A 72 -10.59 -1.48 -7.06
C ARG A 72 -10.43 -0.18 -7.84
N ALA A 73 -9.19 0.24 -8.05
CA ALA A 73 -8.84 1.33 -8.96
C ALA A 73 -7.73 0.89 -9.92
N GLU A 74 -7.72 1.47 -11.12
CA GLU A 74 -6.70 1.22 -12.14
C GLU A 74 -5.90 2.51 -12.38
N LEU A 75 -4.62 2.52 -12.01
CA LEU A 75 -3.75 3.68 -12.07
C LEU A 75 -2.84 3.62 -13.29
N ARG A 76 -2.59 4.75 -13.93
CA ARG A 76 -1.59 4.86 -15.00
C ARG A 76 -0.19 4.92 -14.40
N VAL A 77 0.76 4.21 -15.02
CA VAL A 77 2.16 4.15 -14.57
C VAL A 77 2.98 5.10 -15.44
N VAL A 78 2.80 6.41 -15.22
CA VAL A 78 3.50 7.45 -16.01
C VAL A 78 4.88 7.79 -15.45
N ASN A 79 5.11 7.58 -14.16
CA ASN A 79 6.41 7.74 -13.51
C ASN A 79 7.02 6.39 -13.09
N PRO A 80 8.36 6.27 -13.00
CA PRO A 80 9.02 5.06 -12.48
C PRO A 80 8.65 4.73 -11.02
N VAL A 81 8.24 5.74 -10.26
CA VAL A 81 7.69 5.61 -8.90
C VAL A 81 6.30 6.24 -8.91
N VAL A 82 5.27 5.41 -8.77
CA VAL A 82 3.88 5.84 -8.67
C VAL A 82 3.57 6.10 -7.20
N SER A 83 3.41 7.37 -6.84
CA SER A 83 3.03 7.80 -5.50
C SER A 83 1.53 8.03 -5.44
N TYR A 84 0.84 7.41 -4.47
CA TYR A 84 -0.61 7.53 -4.36
C TYR A 84 -1.13 7.36 -2.94
N ARG A 85 -2.37 7.83 -2.71
CA ARG A 85 -3.13 7.65 -1.47
C ARG A 85 -4.61 7.49 -1.78
N TRP A 86 -5.35 6.90 -0.86
CA TRP A 86 -6.79 6.73 -1.00
C TRP A 86 -7.53 7.90 -0.33
N LEU A 87 -8.50 8.47 -1.03
CA LEU A 87 -9.51 9.37 -0.50
C LEU A 87 -10.79 8.58 -0.27
N LEU A 88 -11.25 8.52 0.97
CA LEU A 88 -12.45 7.82 1.40
C LEU A 88 -13.54 8.85 1.67
N ASN A 89 -14.77 8.55 1.27
CA ASN A 89 -15.93 9.40 1.54
C ASN A 89 -17.05 8.56 2.16
N GLY A 90 -17.64 9.06 3.25
CA GLY A 90 -18.81 8.46 3.91
C GLY A 90 -18.99 8.90 5.36
N GLY A 91 -20.20 8.71 5.86
CA GLY A 91 -20.60 8.96 7.26
C GLY A 91 -20.32 10.37 7.81
N PRO A 92 -20.25 10.53 9.14
CA PRO A 92 -20.15 11.84 9.79
C PRO A 92 -18.80 12.56 9.61
N TYR A 93 -17.79 11.93 9.00
CA TYR A 93 -16.45 12.49 8.87
C TYR A 93 -16.17 13.17 7.51
N ASP A 94 -17.17 13.34 6.64
CA ASP A 94 -17.07 13.84 5.26
C ASP A 94 -16.07 13.06 4.38
N TYR A 95 -14.77 13.18 4.69
CA TYR A 95 -13.68 12.49 4.02
C TYR A 95 -12.56 12.05 4.97
N GLN A 96 -11.83 11.01 4.56
CA GLN A 96 -10.59 10.58 5.21
C GLN A 96 -9.54 10.22 4.16
N TRP A 97 -8.28 10.44 4.48
CA TRP A 97 -7.16 9.96 3.67
C TRP A 97 -6.57 8.69 4.27
N LEU A 98 -6.29 7.69 3.45
CA LEU A 98 -5.52 6.51 3.82
C LEU A 98 -4.22 6.48 3.02
N ASN A 99 -3.09 6.49 3.74
CA ASN A 99 -1.74 6.35 3.19
C ASN A 99 -0.95 5.29 3.97
N GLY A 100 0.36 5.18 3.72
CA GLY A 100 1.24 4.18 4.33
C GLY A 100 1.40 4.29 5.85
N THR A 101 0.94 5.37 6.49
CA THR A 101 0.93 5.52 7.96
C THR A 101 -0.45 5.34 8.58
N GLY A 102 -1.50 5.12 7.78
CA GLY A 102 -2.87 4.87 8.26
C GLY A 102 -3.87 5.94 7.81
N LEU A 103 -4.94 6.06 8.59
CA LEU A 103 -6.05 6.99 8.34
C LEU A 103 -5.79 8.39 8.90
N HIS A 104 -6.19 9.40 8.15
CA HIS A 104 -6.07 10.81 8.51
C HIS A 104 -7.39 11.54 8.20
N SER A 105 -7.84 12.38 9.12
CA SER A 105 -9.07 13.20 8.98
C SER A 105 -8.86 14.52 8.24
N HIS A 106 -7.65 14.77 7.75
CA HIS A 106 -7.23 15.97 7.06
C HIS A 106 -6.19 15.59 6.02
N ASP A 107 -5.94 16.47 5.05
CA ASP A 107 -4.87 16.24 4.09
C ASP A 107 -3.49 16.34 4.76
N VAL A 108 -2.57 15.50 4.29
CA VAL A 108 -1.23 15.33 4.88
C VAL A 108 -0.16 15.39 3.79
N ALA A 109 1.10 15.58 4.18
CA ALA A 109 2.21 15.53 3.24
C ALA A 109 2.30 14.16 2.54
N ASP A 110 2.83 14.15 1.31
CA ASP A 110 2.99 12.97 0.46
C ASP A 110 4.15 12.05 0.85
N ALA A 111 4.93 12.42 1.87
CA ALA A 111 6.05 11.62 2.34
C ALA A 111 5.66 10.18 2.72
N ALA A 112 4.42 9.98 3.16
CA ALA A 112 3.86 8.70 3.58
C ALA A 112 2.91 8.05 2.54
N ASP A 113 2.86 8.56 1.32
CA ASP A 113 2.06 7.94 0.26
C ASP A 113 2.51 6.50 -0.03
N PHE A 114 1.56 5.67 -0.45
CA PHE A 114 1.87 4.35 -0.98
C PHE A 114 2.69 4.51 -2.27
N ARG A 115 3.61 3.55 -2.50
CA ARG A 115 4.52 3.58 -3.64
C ARG A 115 4.53 2.25 -4.38
N ILE A 116 4.42 2.33 -5.70
CA ILE A 116 4.67 1.22 -6.61
C ILE A 116 5.79 1.63 -7.55
N THR A 117 6.73 0.74 -7.85
CA THR A 117 7.90 1.06 -8.69
C THR A 117 8.01 0.15 -9.91
N THR A 118 8.54 0.69 -11.01
CA THR A 118 8.83 -0.08 -12.23
C THR A 118 10.21 -0.73 -12.22
N PHE A 119 10.96 -0.60 -11.12
CA PHE A 119 12.30 -1.17 -11.00
C PHE A 119 12.24 -2.69 -10.83
N ALA A 120 13.36 -3.35 -11.15
CA ALA A 120 13.47 -4.79 -10.96
C ALA A 120 13.24 -5.18 -9.50
N LYS A 121 12.53 -6.29 -9.29
CA LYS A 121 12.35 -6.87 -7.95
C LYS A 121 13.72 -7.11 -7.31
N PRO A 122 13.85 -6.96 -5.97
CA PRO A 122 15.04 -7.43 -5.29
C PRO A 122 15.24 -8.93 -5.59
N PRO A 123 16.49 -9.43 -5.61
CA PRO A 123 16.75 -10.86 -5.75
C PRO A 123 15.96 -11.67 -4.72
N HIS A 124 15.44 -12.82 -5.11
CA HIS A 124 14.54 -13.62 -4.26
C HIS A 124 15.13 -14.02 -2.91
N TRP A 125 16.45 -14.16 -2.81
CA TRP A 125 17.16 -14.47 -1.56
C TRP A 125 17.16 -13.30 -0.56
N ALA A 126 16.95 -12.06 -1.02
CA ALA A 126 16.99 -10.86 -0.19
C ALA A 126 15.78 -10.71 0.76
N THR A 127 14.74 -11.54 0.58
CA THR A 127 13.61 -11.64 1.51
C THR A 127 13.69 -12.90 2.38
N GLY A 128 14.78 -13.67 2.29
CA GLY A 128 15.02 -14.84 3.11
C GLY A 128 15.55 -14.49 4.50
N THR A 129 15.75 -15.51 5.34
CA THR A 129 16.40 -15.35 6.64
C THR A 129 17.90 -15.14 6.46
N MET A 130 18.43 -14.02 6.95
CA MET A 130 19.88 -13.81 7.05
C MET A 130 20.39 -14.18 8.43
N TYR A 131 21.63 -14.68 8.47
CA TYR A 131 22.38 -14.86 9.71
C TYR A 131 23.65 -14.02 9.63
N GLN A 132 23.73 -13.00 10.49
CA GLN A 132 24.88 -12.11 10.54
C GLN A 132 25.96 -12.71 11.45
N ILE A 133 27.14 -12.96 10.88
CA ILE A 133 28.29 -13.49 11.59
C ILE A 133 29.26 -12.35 11.90
N PHE A 134 29.65 -12.23 13.17
CA PHE A 134 30.84 -11.48 13.56
C PHE A 134 32.02 -12.45 13.66
N PRO A 135 32.94 -12.49 12.68
CA PRO A 135 33.94 -13.56 12.57
C PRO A 135 34.79 -13.72 13.84
N ASP A 136 35.19 -12.61 14.47
CA ASP A 136 36.03 -12.60 15.67
C ASP A 136 35.36 -13.21 16.92
N ARG A 137 34.02 -13.36 16.90
CA ARG A 137 33.21 -13.79 18.05
C ARG A 137 32.26 -14.94 17.74
N PHE A 138 32.32 -15.52 16.54
CA PHE A 138 31.40 -16.58 16.14
C PHE A 138 31.88 -17.97 16.54
N ALA A 139 33.01 -18.39 15.97
CA ALA A 139 33.64 -19.67 16.28
C ALA A 139 35.13 -19.60 15.94
N LYS A 140 35.95 -20.30 16.73
CA LYS A 140 37.36 -20.50 16.38
C LYS A 140 37.44 -21.59 15.31
N SER A 141 38.25 -21.41 14.28
CA SER A 141 38.58 -22.47 13.33
C SER A 141 39.58 -23.48 13.90
N VAL A 142 40.41 -23.04 14.84
CA VAL A 142 41.43 -23.82 15.55
C VAL A 142 41.59 -23.31 16.98
N ASP A 143 42.04 -24.18 17.90
CA ASP A 143 42.39 -23.74 19.25
C ASP A 143 43.56 -22.76 19.23
N ARG A 144 43.55 -21.82 20.18
CA ARG A 144 44.70 -20.94 20.37
C ARG A 144 45.78 -21.74 21.09
N PRO A 145 47.05 -21.62 20.68
CA PRO A 145 48.17 -22.21 21.41
C PRO A 145 48.25 -21.69 22.85
#